data_AF-A0AAI9GFP9-F1
#
_entry.id   AF-A0AAI9GFP9-F1
#
_cell.length_a   1.000
_cell.length_b   1.000
_cell.length_c   1.000
_cell.angle_alpha   90.00
_cell.angle_beta   90.00
_cell.angle_gamma   90.00
#
_symmetry.space_group_name_H-M   'P 1'
#
loop_
_entity.id
_entity.type
_entity.pdbx_description
1 polymer ?
#
loop_
_entity_poly.entity_id
_entity_poly.type
_entity_poly.pdbx_seq_one_letter_code
_entity_poly.pdbx_strand_id
1 'polypeptide(L)'
;MKVHNQNTQHIQQNQNQTNISKKTHCPTTANSISNVSNTSNSQPKIITTVKTVHKKEVEQLKQGIMKDVNRITSQLQKDKGGIFGLDQSALSKISTELSDLKGKVKEYQDKITTSTYNHNSSKMANLNKLQNSIDNQRDIVAEKQKNRNNRDNNNFSSKSTFEENIQNRQRKIIDYKNEGHA
;
A
#
# COMPACT_ATOMS: atom_id res chain seq x y z
N MET A 1 -38.39 34.51 36.92
CA MET A 1 -37.29 35.00 36.06
C MET A 1 -37.11 33.97 34.95
N LYS A 2 -37.09 34.24 33.65
CA LYS A 2 -37.13 35.45 32.83
C LYS A 2 -37.75 35.03 31.48
N VAL A 3 -38.80 35.75 31.09
CA VAL A 3 -39.23 36.20 29.75
C VAL A 3 -38.88 35.42 28.47
N HIS A 4 -39.95 34.92 27.86
CA HIS A 4 -40.31 34.87 26.43
C HIS A 4 -39.66 35.97 25.56
N ASN A 5 -39.17 35.63 24.36
CA ASN A 5 -39.62 36.25 23.10
C ASN A 5 -39.05 35.54 21.85
N GLN A 6 -39.91 35.11 20.93
CA GLN A 6 -39.57 34.75 19.56
C GLN A 6 -40.11 35.85 18.63
N ASN A 7 -39.24 36.43 17.80
CA ASN A 7 -39.59 37.29 16.66
C ASN A 7 -38.29 37.43 15.82
N THR A 8 -38.20 37.37 14.49
CA THR A 8 -39.17 37.59 13.40
C THR A 8 -38.56 36.98 12.12
N GLN A 9 -39.37 36.36 11.26
CA GLN A 9 -39.05 36.15 9.84
C GLN A 9 -39.71 37.25 8.97
N HIS A 10 -39.21 37.41 7.74
CA HIS A 10 -39.79 38.18 6.62
C HIS A 10 -39.56 39.71 6.72
N ILE A 11 -39.26 40.50 5.67
CA ILE A 11 -39.83 40.55 4.32
C ILE A 11 -38.85 41.15 3.28
N GLN A 12 -38.93 40.56 2.09
CA GLN A 12 -38.42 40.96 0.78
C GLN A 12 -39.26 42.08 0.17
N GLN A 13 -38.63 43.12 -0.39
CA GLN A 13 -39.26 44.10 -1.29
C GLN A 13 -38.33 44.33 -2.49
N ASN A 14 -38.78 44.10 -3.73
CA ASN A 14 -39.45 45.16 -4.49
C ASN A 14 -40.08 44.60 -5.78
N GLN A 15 -41.18 45.22 -6.17
CA GLN A 15 -42.13 44.80 -7.21
C GLN A 15 -41.78 45.42 -8.57
N ASN A 16 -42.19 44.77 -9.66
CA ASN A 16 -43.04 45.44 -10.65
C ASN A 16 -43.83 44.45 -11.52
N GLN A 17 -45.13 44.73 -11.58
CA GLN A 17 -46.21 44.03 -12.29
C GLN A 17 -46.04 44.15 -13.82
N THR A 18 -46.56 43.25 -14.65
CA THR A 18 -47.96 43.29 -15.15
C THR A 18 -48.53 41.89 -15.49
N ASN A 19 -49.77 41.63 -15.03
CA ASN A 19 -50.68 40.56 -15.44
C ASN A 19 -51.29 40.85 -16.82
N ILE A 20 -51.47 39.86 -17.72
CA ILE A 20 -52.74 39.55 -18.44
C ILE A 20 -52.78 38.07 -18.92
N SER A 21 -54.00 37.54 -18.92
CA SER A 21 -54.54 36.16 -19.06
C SER A 21 -54.48 35.45 -20.43
N LYS A 22 -54.40 34.11 -20.37
CA LYS A 22 -54.93 33.01 -21.23
C LYS A 22 -55.45 33.31 -22.66
N LYS A 23 -54.92 32.61 -23.68
CA LYS A 23 -55.63 31.60 -24.52
C LYS A 23 -54.78 31.09 -25.72
N THR A 24 -54.79 29.76 -25.85
CA THR A 24 -54.85 28.88 -27.04
C THR A 24 -54.35 29.27 -28.45
N HIS A 25 -53.65 28.30 -29.05
CA HIS A 25 -53.55 27.91 -30.48
C HIS A 25 -52.68 28.73 -31.47
N CYS A 26 -51.60 28.09 -31.93
CA CYS A 26 -51.01 28.19 -33.29
C CYS A 26 -52.08 27.90 -34.37
N PRO A 27 -51.98 28.38 -35.64
CA PRO A 27 -50.77 28.25 -36.48
C PRO A 27 -50.54 29.32 -37.59
N THR A 28 -49.43 29.12 -38.32
CA THR A 28 -49.22 29.39 -39.77
C THR A 28 -48.21 30.48 -40.18
N THR A 29 -46.97 30.02 -40.40
CA THR A 29 -46.18 30.07 -41.65
C THR A 29 -46.07 31.37 -42.46
N ALA A 30 -44.84 31.89 -42.60
CA ALA A 30 -44.22 32.16 -43.90
C ALA A 30 -42.69 32.39 -43.82
N ASN A 31 -41.97 31.43 -44.41
CA ASN A 31 -40.79 31.53 -45.28
C ASN A 31 -39.54 32.33 -44.87
N SER A 32 -38.43 31.61 -44.66
CA SER A 32 -37.32 31.62 -45.63
C SER A 32 -36.28 30.52 -45.35
N ILE A 33 -35.97 29.76 -46.41
CA ILE A 33 -34.91 28.74 -46.48
C ILE A 33 -33.61 29.43 -46.90
N SER A 34 -32.54 29.25 -46.14
CA SER A 34 -31.09 29.29 -46.51
C SER A 34 -30.32 29.45 -45.20
N ASN A 35 -29.26 28.72 -44.84
CA ASN A 35 -28.30 27.91 -45.57
C ASN A 35 -27.83 26.78 -44.65
N VAL A 36 -27.63 25.58 -45.21
CA VAL A 36 -26.88 24.51 -44.56
C VAL A 36 -25.43 24.96 -44.42
N SER A 37 -25.03 25.33 -43.21
CA SER A 37 -23.61 25.49 -42.86
C SER A 37 -23.17 24.22 -42.15
N ASN A 38 -22.63 23.28 -42.92
CA ASN A 38 -21.84 22.17 -42.40
C ASN A 38 -20.57 22.74 -41.75
N THR A 39 -20.65 23.15 -40.49
CA THR A 39 -19.49 23.11 -39.61
C THR A 39 -19.55 21.77 -38.92
N SER A 40 -18.73 20.85 -39.42
CA SER A 40 -18.48 19.55 -38.83
C SER A 40 -18.03 19.79 -37.38
N ASN A 41 -18.99 19.77 -36.45
CA ASN A 41 -18.71 19.65 -35.03
C ASN A 41 -18.11 18.27 -34.88
N SER A 42 -16.79 18.20 -34.96
CA SER A 42 -16.00 17.13 -34.42
C SER A 42 -16.41 16.98 -32.96
N GLN A 43 -17.42 16.14 -32.72
CA GLN A 43 -17.69 15.64 -31.38
C GLN A 43 -16.35 15.12 -30.86
N PRO A 44 -15.91 15.54 -29.67
CA PRO A 44 -14.75 14.95 -29.06
C PRO A 44 -15.01 13.45 -29.03
N LYS A 45 -14.16 12.66 -29.68
CA LYS A 45 -14.22 11.21 -29.56
C LYS A 45 -13.95 10.91 -28.10
N ILE A 46 -15.03 10.75 -27.32
CA ILE A 46 -14.91 10.40 -25.91
C ILE A 46 -14.44 8.94 -25.91
N ILE A 47 -13.12 8.74 -25.82
CA ILE A 47 -12.55 7.44 -25.54
C ILE A 47 -12.80 7.20 -24.05
N THR A 48 -14.02 6.77 -23.68
CA THR A 48 -14.26 6.20 -22.36
C THR A 48 -13.82 4.75 -22.39
N THR A 49 -12.51 4.48 -22.38
CA THR A 49 -12.03 3.22 -21.84
C THR A 49 -12.20 3.31 -20.32
N VAL A 50 -13.42 3.02 -19.87
CA VAL A 50 -13.75 2.90 -18.46
C VAL A 50 -12.85 1.79 -17.90
N LYS A 51 -11.72 2.19 -17.28
CA LYS A 51 -10.84 1.29 -16.53
C LYS A 51 -11.52 0.98 -15.20
N THR A 52 -12.50 0.09 -15.23
CA THR A 52 -13.12 -0.44 -14.02
C THR A 52 -12.27 -1.55 -13.44
N VAL A 53 -11.75 -1.35 -12.23
CA VAL A 53 -11.17 -2.44 -11.43
C VAL A 53 -12.32 -3.26 -10.84
N HIS A 54 -12.40 -4.56 -11.15
CA HIS A 54 -13.51 -5.38 -10.68
C HIS A 54 -13.32 -5.81 -9.23
N LYS A 55 -14.40 -5.81 -8.45
CA LYS A 55 -14.37 -6.25 -7.04
C LYS A 55 -13.85 -7.69 -6.89
N LYS A 56 -14.19 -8.58 -7.83
CA LYS A 56 -13.75 -9.97 -7.83
C LYS A 56 -12.23 -10.11 -7.92
N GLU A 57 -11.58 -9.30 -8.77
CA GLU A 57 -10.12 -9.29 -8.94
C GLU A 57 -9.43 -8.85 -7.65
N VAL A 58 -9.96 -7.82 -6.98
CA VAL A 58 -9.42 -7.33 -5.70
C VAL A 58 -9.58 -8.37 -4.58
N GLU A 59 -10.71 -9.07 -4.52
CA GLU A 59 -10.89 -10.14 -3.52
C GLU A 59 -9.98 -11.34 -3.80
N GLN A 60 -9.79 -11.73 -5.06
CA GLN A 60 -8.84 -12.80 -5.42
C GLN A 60 -7.41 -12.43 -5.07
N LEU A 61 -6.99 -11.20 -5.39
CA LEU A 61 -5.68 -10.67 -4.99
C LEU A 61 -5.52 -10.71 -3.47
N LYS A 62 -6.52 -10.23 -2.73
CA LYS A 62 -6.52 -10.26 -1.27
C LYS A 62 -6.36 -11.67 -0.72
N GLN A 63 -7.11 -12.64 -1.23
CA GLN A 63 -7.00 -14.03 -0.79
C GLN A 63 -5.61 -14.62 -1.09
N GLY A 64 -5.07 -14.36 -2.29
CA GLY A 64 -3.72 -14.80 -2.66
C GLY A 64 -2.65 -14.22 -1.74
N ILE A 65 -2.66 -12.90 -1.56
CA ILE A 65 -1.70 -12.20 -0.69
C ILE A 65 -1.85 -12.65 0.76
N MET A 66 -3.08 -12.78 1.28
CA MET A 66 -3.29 -13.28 2.64
C MET A 66 -2.76 -14.70 2.83
N LYS A 67 -2.92 -15.57 1.84
CA LYS A 67 -2.38 -16.94 1.87
C LYS A 67 -0.85 -16.92 1.96
N ASP A 68 -0.21 -16.09 1.13
CA ASP A 68 1.26 -15.98 1.11
C ASP A 68 1.79 -15.35 2.41
N VAL A 69 1.14 -14.30 2.92
CA VAL A 69 1.48 -13.67 4.21
C VAL A 69 1.32 -14.66 5.37
N ASN A 70 0.25 -15.47 5.40
CA ASN A 70 0.04 -16.47 6.45
C ASN A 70 1.10 -17.58 6.38
N ARG A 71 1.50 -17.99 5.17
CA ARG A 71 2.60 -18.93 4.94
C ARG A 71 3.91 -18.39 5.50
N ILE A 72 4.24 -17.14 5.17
CA ILE A 72 5.45 -16.46 5.64
C ILE A 72 5.42 -16.34 7.17
N THR A 73 4.31 -15.89 7.74
CA THR A 73 4.11 -15.79 9.20
C THR A 73 4.38 -17.13 9.87
N SER A 74 3.84 -18.22 9.31
CA SER A 74 4.03 -19.58 9.84
C SER A 74 5.49 -20.03 9.77
N GLN A 75 6.22 -19.68 8.71
CA GLN A 75 7.65 -19.97 8.59
C GLN A 75 8.46 -19.19 9.63
N LEU A 76 8.16 -17.90 9.82
CA LEU A 76 8.82 -17.04 10.80
C LEU A 76 8.52 -17.44 12.25
N GLN A 77 7.32 -17.96 12.54
CA GLN A 77 6.97 -18.50 13.86
C GLN A 77 7.68 -19.82 14.18
N LYS A 78 7.89 -20.68 13.18
CA LYS A 78 8.66 -21.93 13.34
C LYS A 78 10.15 -21.68 13.55
N ASP A 79 10.64 -20.50 13.17
CA ASP A 79 12.03 -20.11 13.36
C ASP A 79 12.33 -19.82 14.84
N LYS A 80 12.94 -20.80 15.51
CA LYS A 80 13.35 -20.71 16.93
C LYS A 80 14.65 -19.91 17.16
N GLY A 81 15.21 -19.25 16.14
CA GLY A 81 16.39 -18.39 16.29
C GLY A 81 17.68 -19.12 16.72
N GLY A 82 17.77 -20.43 16.47
CA GLY A 82 18.92 -21.30 16.80
C GLY A 82 19.73 -21.74 15.58
N ILE A 83 20.65 -22.70 15.77
CA ILE A 83 21.46 -23.30 14.68
C ILE A 83 20.56 -23.90 13.58
N PHE A 84 19.39 -24.42 13.96
CA PHE A 84 18.39 -24.98 13.06
C PHE A 84 17.29 -23.98 12.62
N GLY A 85 17.47 -22.69 12.90
CA GLY A 85 16.56 -21.64 12.47
C GLY A 85 16.74 -21.25 10.99
N LEU A 86 15.82 -20.44 10.46
CA LEU A 86 15.85 -19.96 9.06
C LEU A 86 17.12 -19.20 8.73
N ASP A 87 17.99 -19.75 7.89
CA ASP A 87 19.27 -19.15 7.50
C ASP A 87 19.13 -17.80 6.76
N GLN A 88 20.26 -17.13 6.54
CA GLN A 88 20.29 -15.82 5.89
C GLN A 88 19.75 -15.88 4.45
N SER A 89 19.94 -17.01 3.76
CA SER A 89 19.41 -17.25 2.41
C SER A 89 17.89 -17.33 2.43
N ALA A 90 17.31 -18.07 3.37
CA ALA A 90 15.87 -18.19 3.55
C ALA A 90 15.25 -16.84 3.94
N LEU A 91 15.85 -16.10 4.87
CA LEU A 91 15.39 -14.75 5.23
C LEU A 91 15.43 -13.78 4.04
N SER A 92 16.48 -13.87 3.21
CA SER A 92 16.58 -13.08 1.97
C SER A 92 15.48 -13.44 0.97
N LYS A 93 15.20 -14.73 0.78
CA LYS A 93 14.09 -15.20 -0.08
C LYS A 93 12.74 -14.67 0.40
N ILE A 94 12.46 -14.77 1.70
CA ILE A 94 11.23 -14.25 2.30
C ILE A 94 11.13 -12.72 2.10
N SER A 95 12.25 -11.99 2.27
CA SER A 95 12.29 -10.55 2.02
C SER A 95 11.96 -10.18 0.57
N THR A 96 12.47 -10.96 -0.40
CA THR A 96 12.14 -10.79 -1.81
C THR A 96 10.66 -11.06 -2.06
N GLU A 97 10.12 -12.17 -1.56
CA GLU A 97 8.69 -12.50 -1.69
C GLU A 97 7.79 -11.38 -1.13
N LEU A 98 8.10 -10.84 0.05
CA LEU A 98 7.37 -9.72 0.64
C LEU A 98 7.46 -8.44 -0.20
N SER A 99 8.59 -8.21 -0.86
CA SER A 99 8.78 -7.06 -1.75
C SER A 99 7.94 -7.20 -3.03
N ASP A 100 7.87 -8.40 -3.59
CA ASP A 100 7.03 -8.69 -4.76
C ASP A 100 5.54 -8.53 -4.42
N LEU A 101 5.12 -9.01 -3.25
CA LEU A 101 3.74 -8.83 -2.77
C LEU A 101 3.40 -7.35 -2.59
N LYS A 102 4.31 -6.56 -2.00
CA LYS A 102 4.15 -5.09 -1.88
C LYS A 102 4.00 -4.43 -3.25
N GLY A 103 4.81 -4.84 -4.23
CA GLY A 103 4.70 -4.37 -5.61
C GLY A 103 3.32 -4.64 -6.21
N LYS A 104 2.79 -5.85 -6.04
CA LYS A 104 1.45 -6.23 -6.51
C LYS A 104 0.33 -5.43 -5.84
N VAL A 105 0.41 -5.19 -4.53
CA VAL A 105 -0.56 -4.33 -3.83
C VAL A 105 -0.54 -2.92 -4.40
N LYS A 106 0.65 -2.35 -4.56
CA LYS A 106 0.84 -1.00 -5.11
C LYS A 106 0.28 -0.86 -6.51
N GLU A 107 0.56 -1.82 -7.40
CA GLU A 107 0.01 -1.81 -8.77
C GLU A 107 -1.53 -1.75 -8.77
N TYR A 108 -2.19 -2.48 -7.87
CA TYR A 108 -3.65 -2.43 -7.74
C TYR A 108 -4.16 -1.15 -7.08
N GLN A 109 -3.43 -0.58 -6.13
CA GLN A 109 -3.74 0.75 -5.58
C GLN A 109 -3.70 1.79 -6.70
N ASP A 110 -2.66 1.77 -7.53
CA ASP A 110 -2.49 2.68 -8.67
C ASP A 110 -3.59 2.50 -9.73
N LYS A 111 -4.00 1.25 -10.01
CA LYS A 111 -5.15 0.98 -10.89
C LYS A 111 -6.45 1.54 -10.34
N ILE A 112 -6.64 1.50 -9.02
CA ILE A 112 -7.84 2.03 -8.37
C ILE A 112 -7.84 3.56 -8.38
N THR A 113 -6.71 4.20 -8.06
CA THR A 113 -6.61 5.67 -8.02
C THR A 113 -6.78 6.28 -9.41
N THR A 114 -6.33 5.59 -10.45
CA THR A 114 -6.50 6.01 -11.86
C THR A 114 -7.85 5.62 -12.46
N SER A 115 -8.69 4.88 -11.72
CA SER A 115 -10.02 4.50 -12.17
C SER A 115 -10.97 5.69 -12.09
N THR A 116 -11.77 5.91 -13.14
CA THR A 116 -12.84 6.91 -13.16
C THR A 116 -14.09 6.49 -12.36
N TYR A 117 -14.04 5.32 -11.70
CA TYR A 117 -15.15 4.76 -10.95
C TYR A 117 -15.16 5.24 -9.49
N ASN A 118 -16.21 5.97 -9.10
CA ASN A 118 -16.31 6.66 -7.79
C ASN A 118 -16.48 5.75 -6.56
N HIS A 119 -16.65 4.43 -6.72
CA HIS A 119 -16.92 3.50 -5.59
C HIS A 119 -15.77 2.53 -5.34
N ASN A 120 -14.57 3.06 -5.12
CA ASN A 120 -13.39 2.25 -4.83
C ASN A 120 -12.88 2.33 -3.37
N SER A 121 -13.55 3.09 -2.50
CA SER A 121 -13.12 3.27 -1.10
C SER A 121 -12.92 1.96 -0.34
N SER A 122 -13.84 1.01 -0.47
CA SER A 122 -13.75 -0.31 0.17
C SER A 122 -12.60 -1.17 -0.37
N LYS A 123 -12.34 -1.11 -1.68
CA LYS A 123 -11.22 -1.81 -2.32
C LYS A 123 -9.89 -1.21 -1.84
N MET A 124 -9.78 0.11 -1.78
CA MET A 124 -8.60 0.82 -1.27
C MET A 124 -8.33 0.47 0.20
N ALA A 125 -9.37 0.46 1.04
CA ALA A 125 -9.23 0.06 2.44
C ALA A 125 -8.70 -1.38 2.59
N ASN A 126 -9.17 -2.31 1.76
CA ASN A 126 -8.67 -3.69 1.75
C ASN A 126 -7.20 -3.76 1.31
N LEU A 127 -6.81 -3.04 0.26
CA LEU A 127 -5.41 -2.99 -0.19
C LEU A 127 -4.49 -2.38 0.87
N ASN A 128 -4.94 -1.33 1.57
CA ASN A 128 -4.16 -0.73 2.66
C ASN A 128 -3.96 -1.71 3.83
N LYS A 129 -4.96 -2.52 4.18
CA LYS A 129 -4.80 -3.58 5.19
C LYS A 129 -3.77 -4.63 4.76
N LEU A 130 -3.77 -5.02 3.49
CA LEU A 130 -2.76 -5.95 2.95
C LEU A 130 -1.37 -5.33 2.99
N GLN A 131 -1.24 -4.08 2.58
CA GLN A 131 0.02 -3.33 2.63
C GLN A 131 0.60 -3.32 4.05
N ASN A 132 -0.22 -2.97 5.05
CA ASN A 132 0.20 -2.96 6.45
C ASN A 132 0.62 -4.36 6.94
N SER A 133 -0.10 -5.40 6.53
CA SER A 133 0.26 -6.78 6.89
C SER A 133 1.60 -7.20 6.31
N ILE A 134 1.86 -6.84 5.04
CA ILE A 134 3.15 -7.09 4.38
C ILE A 134 4.27 -6.31 5.09
N ASP A 135 4.05 -5.03 5.40
CA ASP A 135 5.05 -4.19 6.06
C ASP A 135 5.40 -4.73 7.46
N ASN A 136 4.41 -5.16 8.24
CA ASN A 136 4.65 -5.83 9.53
C ASN A 136 5.53 -7.07 9.40
N GLN A 137 5.31 -7.91 8.37
CA GLN A 137 6.15 -9.10 8.15
C GLN A 137 7.57 -8.72 7.72
N ARG A 138 7.73 -7.64 6.95
CA ARG A 138 9.04 -7.15 6.55
C ARG A 138 9.85 -6.67 7.74
N ASP A 139 9.22 -5.97 8.67
CA ASP A 139 9.87 -5.51 9.90
C ASP A 139 10.38 -6.69 10.74
N ILE A 140 9.58 -7.75 10.87
CA ILE A 140 9.98 -8.99 11.56
C ILE A 140 11.19 -9.64 10.87
N VAL A 141 11.21 -9.70 9.52
CA VAL A 141 12.34 -10.27 8.77
C VAL A 141 13.60 -9.42 8.95
N ALA A 142 13.48 -8.09 8.89
CA ALA A 142 14.59 -7.17 9.09
C ALA A 142 15.19 -7.30 10.50
N GLU A 143 14.34 -7.42 11.52
CA GLU A 143 14.77 -7.65 12.90
C GLU A 143 15.52 -8.99 13.03
N LYS A 144 14.99 -10.07 12.46
CA LYS A 144 15.65 -11.40 12.47
C LYS A 144 17.01 -11.37 11.77
N GLN A 145 17.13 -10.68 10.63
CA GLN A 145 18.41 -10.50 9.93
C GLN A 145 19.42 -9.73 10.79
N LYS A 146 19.00 -8.62 11.42
CA LYS A 146 19.87 -7.85 12.33
C LYS A 146 20.36 -8.70 13.49
N ASN A 147 19.47 -9.48 14.11
CA ASN A 147 19.81 -10.35 15.24
C ASN A 147 20.79 -11.47 14.84
N ARG A 148 20.68 -12.02 13.63
CA ARG A 148 21.66 -12.98 13.09
C ARG A 148 23.03 -12.34 12.88
N ASN A 149 23.10 -11.21 12.20
CA ASN A 149 24.37 -10.51 11.96
C ASN A 149 25.10 -10.20 13.29
N ASN A 150 24.36 -9.80 14.32
CA ASN A 150 24.92 -9.59 15.66
C ASN A 150 25.44 -10.89 16.29
N ARG A 151 24.72 -12.01 16.14
CA ARG A 151 25.16 -13.31 16.65
C ARG A 151 26.43 -13.80 15.94
N ASP A 152 26.48 -13.70 14.63
CA ASP A 152 27.62 -14.12 13.82
C ASP A 152 28.87 -13.27 14.15
N ASN A 153 28.70 -11.96 14.34
CA ASN A 153 29.77 -11.07 14.80
C ASN A 153 30.29 -11.44 16.19
N ASN A 154 29.41 -11.71 17.15
CA ASN A 154 29.80 -12.10 18.51
C ASN A 154 30.50 -13.47 18.53
N ASN A 155 30.08 -14.39 17.66
CA ASN A 155 30.70 -15.71 17.54
C ASN A 155 32.09 -15.63 16.88
N PHE A 156 32.25 -14.76 15.86
CA PHE A 156 33.55 -14.49 15.24
C PHE A 156 34.53 -13.84 16.22
N SER A 157 34.08 -12.86 17.00
CA SER A 157 34.89 -12.25 18.07
C SER A 157 35.35 -13.29 19.08
N SER A 158 34.44 -14.16 19.55
CA SER A 158 34.77 -15.19 20.55
C SER A 158 35.77 -16.22 20.01
N LYS A 159 35.62 -16.61 18.74
CA LYS A 159 36.56 -17.52 18.06
C LYS A 159 37.95 -16.90 17.93
N SER A 160 38.03 -15.63 17.53
CA SER A 160 39.29 -14.88 17.47
C SER A 160 39.99 -14.83 18.83
N THR A 161 39.27 -14.53 19.91
CA THR A 161 39.85 -14.48 21.26
C THR A 161 40.30 -15.87 21.74
N PHE A 162 39.59 -16.93 21.38
CA PHE A 162 39.99 -18.30 21.70
C PHE A 162 41.27 -18.71 20.96
N GLU A 163 41.33 -18.45 19.65
CA GLU A 163 42.52 -18.73 18.83
C GLU A 163 43.74 -17.94 19.32
N GLU A 164 43.58 -16.66 19.64
CA GLU A 164 44.64 -15.84 20.23
C GLU A 164 45.14 -16.41 21.57
N ASN A 165 44.22 -16.85 22.45
CA ASN A 165 44.59 -17.49 23.72
C ASN A 165 45.35 -18.81 23.53
N ILE A 166 44.98 -19.61 22.54
CA ILE A 166 45.69 -20.85 22.19
C ILE A 166 47.10 -20.52 21.69
N GLN A 167 47.23 -19.55 20.77
CA GLN A 167 48.53 -19.12 20.25
C GLN A 167 49.44 -18.58 21.36
N ASN A 168 48.91 -17.77 22.27
CA ASN A 168 49.67 -17.23 23.41
C ASN A 168 50.14 -18.33 24.37
N ARG A 169 49.32 -19.36 24.63
CA ARG A 169 49.78 -20.53 25.40
C ARG A 169 50.88 -21.30 24.69
N GLN A 170 50.76 -21.51 23.39
CA GLN A 170 51.78 -22.22 22.61
C GLN A 170 53.12 -21.48 22.62
N ARG A 171 53.12 -20.15 22.46
CA ARG A 171 54.34 -19.33 22.58
C ARG A 171 55.00 -19.48 23.95
N LYS A 172 54.24 -19.35 25.04
CA LYS A 172 54.76 -19.54 26.40
C LYS A 172 55.40 -20.91 26.62
N ILE A 173 54.83 -21.98 26.05
CA ILE A 173 55.42 -23.32 26.14
C ILE A 173 56.73 -23.42 25.37
N ILE A 174 56.82 -22.78 24.19
CA ILE A 174 58.05 -22.74 23.39
C ILE A 174 59.13 -21.93 24.13
N ASP A 175 58.78 -20.76 24.66
CA ASP A 175 59.71 -19.91 25.40
C ASP A 175 60.26 -20.64 26.64
N TYR A 176 59.39 -21.29 27.42
CA TYR A 176 59.78 -22.08 28.58
C TYR A 176 60.75 -23.23 28.24
N LYS A 177 60.55 -23.90 27.09
CA LYS A 177 61.47 -24.93 26.60
C LYS A 177 62.82 -24.33 26.14
N ASN A 178 62.79 -23.16 25.52
CA ASN A 178 64.00 -22.47 25.04
C ASN A 178 64.86 -21.93 26.18
N GLU A 179 64.25 -21.58 27.32
CA GLU A 179 64.93 -21.14 28.54
C GLU A 179 65.58 -22.28 29.35
N GLY A 180 65.52 -23.52 28.85
CA GLY A 180 66.22 -24.67 29.44
C GLY A 180 65.52 -25.27 30.67
N HIS A 181 64.26 -24.91 30.89
CA HIS A 181 63.42 -25.53 31.92
C HIS A 181 62.77 -26.80 31.34
N ALA A 182 63.40 -27.95 31.56
CA ALA A 182 62.86 -29.28 31.24
C ALA A 182 62.39 -30.00 32.49
#